data_AF-A0A961KC64-F1
#
_entry.id   AF-A0A961KC64-F1
#
_cell.length_a   1.000
_cell.length_b   1.000
_cell.length_c   1.000
_cell.angle_alpha   90.00
_cell.angle_beta   90.00
_cell.angle_gamma   90.00
#
_symmetry.space_group_name_H-M   'P 1'
#
loop_
_entity.id
_entity.type
_entity.pdbx_description
1 polymer ?
#
loop_
_entity_poly.entity_id
_entity_poly.type
_entity_poly.pdbx_seq_one_letter_code
_entity_poly.pdbx_strand_id
1 'polypeptide(L)'
;GPDNTSLAAGFTQDTGGIDVSVSFTNDGNNNPVYRVESTDTTYVAPGESFDPTSSLYLYGNGDGATSTTTIDFAAGAGSGFLDEVENVTFRINDIDWGNANHTDVVTINAYDADGNPVAVTITPSGGDTVSGNTITANTVANSQADADGSVLIEIAGPVAQIEISYGNAQTGTQAVWVSNLHFDAVPDPALDTGDTILGGAGADVIYGEGGDDVIDGGAGADLIDGGAGDDTITVGAGDTATGGDGDDVFILDPTEALGGPGSTITIVGTETGEDGIGDSLNFSNLIDSGDITYTTPESGTVTLSDGTVVNFSNIENVFICFTAGARIATPHGARAIESLAPGDMVLTRDHGPQPLRWIGSSTIAGTGPAAPIRFAPYSFGNPRPFFVSPQHRMLYIGSDATLYFAQPEVMVPAKHLVNGRTICPVERRTVSYYHLMFDRHEVVSADGVWSESFHPGAEGLGLLDPRTRDGLFAAFPALRADPSVYGDTARTVLKGWEAKILRAA
;
A
#
# COMPACT_ATOMS: atom_id res chain seq x y z
N GLY A 1 -9.70 -19.80 34.14
CA GLY A 1 -8.97 -20.50 35.24
C GLY A 1 -9.97 -21.20 36.16
N PRO A 2 -9.54 -21.86 37.24
CA PRO A 2 -10.46 -22.34 38.28
C PRO A 2 -11.24 -21.19 38.91
N ASP A 3 -12.45 -21.48 39.36
CA ASP A 3 -13.29 -20.52 40.06
C ASP A 3 -12.60 -19.90 41.28
N ASN A 4 -12.90 -18.62 41.55
CA ASN A 4 -12.34 -17.81 42.63
C ASN A 4 -10.81 -17.64 42.63
N THR A 5 -10.12 -17.98 41.53
CA THR A 5 -8.67 -17.78 41.40
C THR A 5 -8.35 -16.29 41.39
N SER A 6 -7.51 -15.84 42.34
CA SER A 6 -7.08 -14.44 42.39
C SER A 6 -6.24 -14.08 41.17
N LEU A 7 -6.53 -12.91 40.60
CA LEU A 7 -5.83 -12.33 39.45
C LEU A 7 -5.00 -11.10 39.84
N ALA A 8 -4.83 -10.81 41.13
CA ALA A 8 -4.18 -9.58 41.60
C ALA A 8 -2.71 -9.41 41.15
N ALA A 9 -2.05 -10.49 40.71
CA ALA A 9 -0.70 -10.43 40.14
C ALA A 9 -0.68 -10.05 38.64
N GLY A 10 -1.86 -9.90 38.02
CA GLY A 10 -2.01 -9.86 36.58
C GLY A 10 -1.77 -11.22 35.92
N PHE A 11 -2.00 -11.28 34.61
CA PHE A 11 -1.68 -12.44 33.78
C PHE A 11 -1.51 -12.01 32.33
N THR A 12 -0.83 -12.85 31.54
CA THR A 12 -0.79 -12.73 30.07
C THR A 12 -1.33 -14.00 29.47
N GLN A 13 -2.17 -13.87 28.44
CA GLN A 13 -2.74 -14.98 27.70
C GLN A 13 -2.40 -14.82 26.22
N ASP A 14 -1.72 -15.82 25.67
CA ASP A 14 -1.53 -15.98 24.22
C ASP A 14 -2.86 -16.44 23.58
N THR A 15 -3.35 -15.68 22.60
CA THR A 15 -4.59 -15.94 21.88
C THR A 15 -4.36 -16.45 20.46
N GLY A 16 -3.16 -16.94 20.14
CA GLY A 16 -2.82 -17.44 18.80
C GLY A 16 -2.14 -16.40 17.91
N GLY A 17 -1.40 -15.46 18.49
CA GLY A 17 -0.66 -14.43 17.76
C GLY A 17 -0.65 -13.05 18.42
N ILE A 18 -1.58 -12.81 19.35
CA ILE A 18 -1.62 -11.63 20.22
C ILE A 18 -1.50 -12.11 21.67
N ASP A 19 -0.56 -11.52 22.41
CA ASP A 19 -0.43 -11.66 23.85
C ASP A 19 -1.31 -10.60 24.53
N VAL A 20 -2.37 -11.04 25.20
CA VAL A 20 -3.27 -10.16 25.98
C VAL A 20 -2.81 -10.13 27.43
N SER A 21 -2.29 -9.00 27.88
CA SER A 21 -1.82 -8.79 29.25
C SER A 21 -2.85 -8.02 30.07
N VAL A 22 -3.30 -8.59 31.18
CA VAL A 22 -4.24 -7.95 32.09
C VAL A 22 -3.55 -7.63 33.41
N SER A 23 -3.62 -6.37 33.83
CA SER A 23 -3.06 -5.87 35.08
C SER A 23 -4.06 -5.04 35.86
N PHE A 24 -3.79 -4.84 37.16
CA PHE A 24 -4.73 -4.19 38.07
C PHE A 24 -4.02 -3.16 38.93
N THR A 25 -4.59 -1.95 38.99
CA THR A 25 -4.17 -0.89 39.90
C THR A 25 -5.25 -0.69 40.97
N ASN A 26 -4.84 -0.64 42.24
CA ASN A 26 -5.73 -0.24 43.33
C ASN A 26 -5.70 1.29 43.46
N ASP A 27 -6.80 1.95 43.12
CA ASP A 27 -6.91 3.41 43.07
C ASP A 27 -7.33 4.05 44.40
N GLY A 28 -7.49 3.26 45.48
CA GLY A 28 -8.01 3.77 46.74
C GLY A 28 -7.95 2.85 47.97
N ASN A 29 -8.68 3.25 49.02
CA ASN A 29 -8.74 2.60 50.33
C ASN A 29 -9.91 1.60 50.45
N ASN A 30 -10.05 0.72 49.46
CA ASN A 30 -11.28 -0.04 49.26
C ASN A 30 -11.10 -1.54 49.03
N ASN A 31 -9.90 -2.04 49.37
CA ASN A 31 -9.55 -3.46 49.40
C ASN A 31 -10.10 -4.24 48.19
N PRO A 32 -9.74 -3.83 46.96
CA PRO A 32 -10.31 -4.40 45.77
C PRO A 32 -9.93 -5.87 45.60
N VAL A 33 -10.81 -6.63 44.97
CA VAL A 33 -10.60 -8.05 44.67
C VAL A 33 -10.80 -8.28 43.19
N TYR A 34 -9.84 -8.98 42.60
CA TYR A 34 -9.83 -9.39 41.20
C TYR A 34 -9.71 -10.90 41.16
N ARG A 35 -10.69 -11.59 40.55
CA ARG A 35 -10.64 -13.04 40.44
C ARG A 35 -11.38 -13.55 39.21
N VAL A 36 -11.03 -14.77 38.82
CA VAL A 36 -11.82 -15.55 37.89
C VAL A 36 -13.12 -15.94 38.58
N GLU A 37 -14.24 -15.69 37.92
CA GLU A 37 -15.54 -16.26 38.28
C GLU A 37 -15.99 -17.19 37.16
N SER A 38 -16.20 -18.46 37.51
CA SER A 38 -16.57 -19.49 36.54
C SER A 38 -17.78 -20.33 36.95
N THR A 39 -18.53 -19.90 37.96
CA THR A 39 -19.72 -20.60 38.44
C THR A 39 -20.97 -19.74 38.40
N ASP A 40 -20.84 -18.44 38.61
CA ASP A 40 -21.93 -17.50 38.41
C ASP A 40 -22.24 -17.32 36.93
N THR A 41 -23.53 -17.25 36.60
CA THR A 41 -24.01 -17.02 35.24
C THR A 41 -24.26 -15.53 35.02
N THR A 42 -23.54 -14.91 34.10
CA THR A 42 -23.73 -13.52 33.69
C THR A 42 -24.74 -13.42 32.55
N TYR A 43 -25.35 -12.24 32.39
CA TYR A 43 -26.22 -11.97 31.24
C TYR A 43 -25.42 -11.98 29.92
N VAL A 44 -26.01 -12.60 28.90
CA VAL A 44 -25.56 -12.61 27.51
C VAL A 44 -26.81 -12.44 26.64
N ALA A 45 -26.79 -11.51 25.68
CA ALA A 45 -27.95 -11.25 24.83
C ALA A 45 -28.11 -12.34 23.76
N PRO A 46 -29.34 -12.59 23.25
CA PRO A 46 -29.56 -13.56 22.20
C PRO A 46 -28.72 -13.27 20.94
N GLY A 47 -27.91 -14.24 20.52
CA GLY A 47 -27.07 -14.13 19.32
C GLY A 47 -25.61 -13.78 19.58
N GLU A 48 -25.25 -13.43 20.81
CA GLU A 48 -23.85 -13.20 21.21
C GLU A 48 -23.14 -14.52 21.53
N SER A 49 -21.82 -14.53 21.37
CA SER A 49 -20.95 -15.70 21.55
C SER A 49 -20.22 -15.74 22.91
N PHE A 50 -20.47 -14.78 23.81
CA PHE A 50 -19.81 -14.74 25.12
C PHE A 50 -20.15 -15.99 25.95
N ASP A 51 -19.18 -16.52 26.70
CA ASP A 51 -19.43 -17.61 27.65
C ASP A 51 -20.06 -17.01 28.93
N PRO A 52 -21.32 -17.33 29.26
CA PRO A 52 -22.01 -16.73 30.39
C PRO A 52 -21.44 -17.18 31.74
N THR A 53 -20.49 -18.12 31.76
CA THR A 53 -19.84 -18.63 32.96
C THR A 53 -18.33 -18.40 32.93
N SER A 54 -17.86 -17.40 32.18
CA SER A 54 -16.45 -17.02 32.16
C SER A 54 -16.32 -15.51 32.30
N SER A 55 -15.93 -15.05 33.49
CA SER A 55 -15.84 -13.62 33.76
C SER A 55 -14.71 -13.26 34.71
N LEU A 56 -14.25 -12.02 34.56
CA LEU A 56 -13.45 -11.32 35.54
C LEU A 56 -14.40 -10.65 36.54
N TYR A 57 -14.28 -11.03 37.80
CA TYR A 57 -14.97 -10.40 38.91
C TYR A 57 -14.13 -9.26 39.47
N LEU A 58 -14.72 -8.07 39.49
CA LEU A 58 -14.17 -6.87 40.12
C LEU A 58 -15.01 -6.50 41.33
N TYR A 59 -14.37 -6.28 42.47
CA TYR A 59 -15.06 -5.88 43.69
C TYR A 59 -14.33 -4.78 44.41
N GLY A 60 -15.10 -3.97 45.13
CA GLY A 60 -14.60 -3.01 46.09
C GLY A 60 -15.52 -2.80 47.27
N ASN A 61 -15.07 -1.95 48.18
CA ASN A 61 -15.91 -1.35 49.22
C ASN A 61 -15.70 0.17 49.28
N GLY A 62 -16.37 0.87 50.19
CA GLY A 62 -16.15 2.30 50.40
C GLY A 62 -16.62 3.20 49.26
N ASP A 63 -16.20 4.47 49.33
CA ASP A 63 -16.57 5.54 48.41
C ASP A 63 -15.47 5.92 47.43
N GLY A 64 -15.84 6.09 46.15
CA GLY A 64 -14.97 6.59 45.10
C GLY A 64 -14.31 5.51 44.22
N ALA A 65 -13.14 5.84 43.67
CA ALA A 65 -12.40 4.99 42.75
C ALA A 65 -11.94 3.70 43.44
N THR A 66 -12.27 2.55 42.86
CA THR A 66 -11.99 1.20 43.38
C THR A 66 -10.72 0.63 42.76
N SER A 67 -10.70 0.51 41.44
CA SER A 67 -9.60 -0.12 40.74
C SER A 67 -9.63 0.20 39.26
N THR A 68 -8.47 0.20 38.64
CA THR A 68 -8.31 0.25 37.19
C THR A 68 -7.79 -1.10 36.73
N THR A 69 -8.53 -1.72 35.81
CA THR A 69 -8.06 -2.90 35.07
C THR A 69 -7.50 -2.41 33.75
N THR A 70 -6.23 -2.73 33.47
CA THR A 70 -5.58 -2.40 32.20
C THR A 70 -5.43 -3.69 31.40
N ILE A 71 -5.87 -3.66 30.15
CA ILE A 71 -5.74 -4.74 29.17
C ILE A 71 -4.85 -4.21 28.05
N ASP A 72 -3.66 -4.78 27.91
CA ASP A 72 -2.68 -4.45 26.88
C ASP A 72 -2.64 -5.57 25.84
N PHE A 73 -2.58 -5.18 24.56
CA PHE A 73 -2.38 -6.08 23.44
C PHE A 73 -0.94 -5.92 22.93
N ALA A 74 -0.30 -7.04 22.61
CA ALA A 74 1.01 -7.04 21.98
C ALA A 74 1.10 -8.21 21.00
N ALA A 75 1.72 -8.00 19.85
CA ALA A 75 1.99 -9.06 18.89
C ALA A 75 2.99 -10.06 19.48
N GLY A 76 2.66 -11.35 19.35
CA GLY A 76 3.61 -12.41 19.60
C GLY A 76 4.79 -12.31 18.62
N ALA A 77 6.00 -12.62 19.08
CA ALA A 77 7.18 -12.52 18.20
C ALA A 77 7.03 -13.42 16.95
N GLY A 78 7.02 -12.79 15.76
CA GLY A 78 6.85 -13.46 14.48
C GLY A 78 5.43 -13.92 14.19
N SER A 79 4.42 -13.34 14.85
CA SER A 79 3.01 -13.65 14.59
C SER A 79 2.48 -13.06 13.29
N GLY A 80 3.14 -12.03 12.74
CA GLY A 80 2.66 -11.30 11.56
C GLY A 80 1.51 -10.33 11.87
N PHE A 81 1.32 -9.96 13.14
CA PHE A 81 0.31 -8.98 13.56
C PHE A 81 0.97 -7.74 14.16
N LEU A 82 0.24 -6.62 14.19
CA LEU A 82 0.61 -5.40 14.90
C LEU A 82 0.37 -5.54 16.41
N ASP A 83 0.95 -4.63 17.20
CA ASP A 83 0.70 -4.48 18.65
C ASP A 83 -0.69 -3.87 18.96
N GLU A 84 -1.64 -4.00 18.03
CA GLU A 84 -2.99 -3.46 18.10
C GLU A 84 -4.01 -4.50 17.62
N VAL A 85 -5.24 -4.38 18.11
CA VAL A 85 -6.37 -5.20 17.72
C VAL A 85 -7.55 -4.32 17.26
N GLU A 86 -8.52 -4.92 16.60
CA GLU A 86 -9.74 -4.24 16.16
C GLU A 86 -11.00 -5.03 16.53
N ASN A 87 -12.17 -4.42 16.30
CA ASN A 87 -13.49 -5.02 16.54
C ASN A 87 -13.65 -5.60 17.95
N VAL A 88 -13.11 -4.91 18.96
CA VAL A 88 -13.13 -5.38 20.34
C VAL A 88 -14.54 -5.31 20.90
N THR A 89 -15.03 -6.42 21.47
CA THR A 89 -16.35 -6.50 22.11
C THR A 89 -16.31 -7.27 23.43
N PHE A 90 -17.04 -6.77 24.44
CA PHE A 90 -17.28 -7.44 25.71
C PHE A 90 -18.46 -6.82 26.44
N ARG A 91 -18.94 -7.49 27.50
CA ARG A 91 -19.97 -6.98 28.40
C ARG A 91 -19.44 -6.72 29.79
N ILE A 92 -20.03 -5.72 30.43
CA ILE A 92 -19.94 -5.53 31.88
C ILE A 92 -21.34 -5.76 32.45
N ASN A 93 -21.43 -6.66 33.42
CA ASN A 93 -22.68 -7.07 34.08
C ASN A 93 -22.67 -6.68 35.56
N ASP A 94 -23.87 -6.65 36.12
CA ASP A 94 -24.15 -6.17 37.48
C ASP A 94 -23.82 -4.68 37.68
N ILE A 95 -24.06 -3.84 36.66
CA ILE A 95 -24.12 -2.39 36.89
C ILE A 95 -25.38 -2.11 37.68
N ASP A 96 -25.23 -1.83 38.98
CA ASP A 96 -26.38 -1.85 39.87
C ASP A 96 -26.36 -0.78 40.97
N TRP A 97 -27.50 -0.74 41.67
CA TRP A 97 -27.76 0.19 42.73
C TRP A 97 -28.40 -0.47 43.95
N GLY A 98 -27.80 -0.16 45.10
CA GLY A 98 -28.28 -0.54 46.42
C GLY A 98 -28.49 0.68 47.28
N ASN A 99 -29.69 0.82 47.85
CA ASN A 99 -30.02 1.94 48.73
C ASN A 99 -29.08 2.01 49.95
N ALA A 100 -28.37 3.12 50.09
CA ALA A 100 -27.36 3.34 51.13
C ALA A 100 -26.25 2.26 51.14
N ASN A 101 -25.94 1.70 49.97
CA ASN A 101 -24.90 0.70 49.78
C ASN A 101 -23.99 1.08 48.61
N HIS A 102 -24.42 0.92 47.36
CA HIS A 102 -23.60 1.16 46.17
C HIS A 102 -24.39 1.85 45.06
N THR A 103 -23.67 2.62 44.24
CA THR A 103 -24.09 3.01 42.90
C THR A 103 -22.86 2.80 42.03
N ASP A 104 -22.92 1.82 41.13
CA ASP A 104 -21.77 1.53 40.29
C ASP A 104 -21.48 2.65 39.30
N VAL A 105 -20.19 2.94 39.16
CA VAL A 105 -19.66 3.88 38.18
C VAL A 105 -18.49 3.20 37.49
N VAL A 106 -18.60 3.00 36.18
CA VAL A 106 -17.55 2.38 35.37
C VAL A 106 -17.17 3.32 34.23
N THR A 107 -15.89 3.62 34.09
CA THR A 107 -15.36 4.38 32.95
C THR A 107 -14.47 3.48 32.11
N ILE A 108 -14.68 3.50 30.78
CA ILE A 108 -13.90 2.70 29.83
C ILE A 108 -13.15 3.62 28.89
N ASN A 109 -11.81 3.60 28.95
CA ASN A 109 -10.97 4.30 27.99
C ASN A 109 -10.23 3.30 27.11
N ALA A 110 -9.91 3.72 25.88
CA ALA A 110 -9.17 2.93 24.93
C ALA A 110 -8.13 3.83 24.26
N TYR A 111 -6.96 3.27 23.96
CA TYR A 111 -5.83 4.00 23.38
C TYR A 111 -5.17 3.20 22.26
N ASP A 112 -4.77 3.89 21.19
CA ASP A 112 -3.95 3.32 20.12
C ASP A 112 -2.48 3.16 20.58
N ALA A 113 -1.62 2.58 19.73
CA ALA A 113 -0.21 2.36 20.01
C ALA A 113 0.58 3.67 20.27
N ASP A 114 0.10 4.80 19.74
CA ASP A 114 0.68 6.13 19.97
C ASP A 114 0.18 6.79 21.27
N GLY A 115 -0.79 6.17 21.95
CA GLY A 115 -1.43 6.66 23.16
C GLY A 115 -2.54 7.69 22.93
N ASN A 116 -3.04 7.83 21.69
CA ASN A 116 -4.19 8.67 21.39
C ASN A 116 -5.49 7.95 21.79
N PRO A 117 -6.53 8.68 22.25
CA PRO A 117 -7.79 8.07 22.64
C PRO A 117 -8.56 7.51 21.44
N VAL A 118 -9.00 6.26 21.55
CA VAL A 118 -9.86 5.56 20.59
C VAL A 118 -11.32 5.64 21.08
N ALA A 119 -12.26 5.79 20.14
CA ALA A 119 -13.68 5.92 20.47
C ALA A 119 -14.25 4.61 21.05
N VAL A 120 -15.00 4.73 22.17
CA VAL A 120 -15.67 3.62 22.82
C VAL A 120 -17.18 3.77 22.66
N THR A 121 -17.83 2.77 22.08
CA THR A 121 -19.30 2.70 22.01
C THR A 121 -19.82 1.91 23.20
N ILE A 122 -20.75 2.51 23.95
CA ILE A 122 -21.29 1.95 25.19
C ILE A 122 -22.81 1.83 25.03
N THR A 123 -23.34 0.60 25.09
CA THR A 123 -24.75 0.31 24.86
C THR A 123 -25.37 -0.39 26.07
N PRO A 124 -26.01 0.36 26.99
CA PRO A 124 -26.74 -0.23 28.11
C PRO A 124 -27.95 -1.03 27.62
N SER A 125 -28.16 -2.19 28.24
CA SER A 125 -29.33 -3.02 27.98
C SER A 125 -30.55 -2.57 28.81
N GLY A 126 -30.30 -1.89 29.93
CA GLY A 126 -31.31 -1.29 30.81
C GLY A 126 -31.27 0.24 30.88
N GLY A 127 -31.69 0.78 32.03
CA GLY A 127 -31.87 2.23 32.22
C GLY A 127 -30.63 3.01 32.67
N ASP A 128 -29.44 2.39 32.65
CA ASP A 128 -28.20 3.04 33.10
C ASP A 128 -27.83 4.23 32.24
N THR A 129 -27.16 5.21 32.86
CA THR A 129 -26.81 6.47 32.18
C THR A 129 -25.39 6.42 31.66
N VAL A 130 -25.21 6.78 30.39
CA VAL A 130 -23.90 6.94 29.76
C VAL A 130 -23.59 8.43 29.57
N SER A 131 -22.45 8.89 30.07
CA SER A 131 -21.95 10.25 29.87
C SER A 131 -20.48 10.19 29.43
N GLY A 132 -20.23 10.45 28.15
CA GLY A 132 -18.94 10.14 27.53
C GLY A 132 -18.63 8.66 27.67
N ASN A 133 -17.46 8.36 28.24
CA ASN A 133 -16.99 7.00 28.48
C ASN A 133 -17.44 6.40 29.82
N THR A 134 -18.28 7.11 30.58
CA THR A 134 -18.67 6.70 31.94
C THR A 134 -20.11 6.22 31.99
N ILE A 135 -20.29 5.01 32.50
CA ILE A 135 -21.56 4.39 32.88
C ILE A 135 -21.82 4.72 34.34
N THR A 136 -23.05 5.10 34.67
CA THR A 136 -23.52 5.24 36.05
C THR A 136 -24.81 4.45 36.19
N ALA A 137 -24.84 3.55 37.17
CA ALA A 137 -26.02 2.75 37.48
C ALA A 137 -27.24 3.63 37.73
N ASN A 138 -28.39 3.17 37.24
CA ASN A 138 -29.68 3.78 37.55
C ASN A 138 -30.09 3.47 39.01
N THR A 139 -31.36 3.65 39.39
CA THR A 139 -31.83 3.36 40.77
C THR A 139 -32.62 2.05 40.84
N VAL A 140 -32.14 1.02 40.16
CA VAL A 140 -32.67 -0.34 40.13
C VAL A 140 -31.60 -1.29 40.65
N ALA A 141 -31.99 -2.19 41.56
CA ALA A 141 -31.12 -3.27 42.01
C ALA A 141 -31.15 -4.38 40.96
N ASN A 142 -29.98 -4.80 40.51
CA ASN A 142 -29.78 -5.85 39.51
C ASN A 142 -28.95 -6.98 40.14
N SER A 143 -28.79 -8.05 39.37
CA SER A 143 -27.79 -9.08 39.59
C SER A 143 -26.96 -9.24 38.33
N GLN A 144 -25.85 -9.98 38.42
CA GLN A 144 -24.99 -10.28 37.28
C GLN A 144 -25.70 -10.99 36.11
N ALA A 145 -26.85 -11.62 36.38
CA ALA A 145 -27.67 -12.33 35.39
C ALA A 145 -28.77 -11.47 34.75
N ASP A 146 -29.03 -10.27 35.28
CA ASP A 146 -30.12 -9.41 34.82
C ASP A 146 -29.69 -8.56 33.62
N ALA A 147 -30.52 -8.57 32.58
CA ALA A 147 -30.30 -7.75 31.38
C ALA A 147 -30.21 -6.25 31.73
N ASP A 148 -31.03 -5.78 32.67
CA ASP A 148 -31.14 -4.35 33.00
C ASP A 148 -29.86 -3.77 33.61
N GLY A 149 -28.96 -4.60 34.17
CA GLY A 149 -27.65 -4.20 34.70
C GLY A 149 -26.48 -4.60 33.79
N SER A 150 -26.75 -4.89 32.51
CA SER A 150 -25.73 -5.28 31.53
C SER A 150 -25.48 -4.20 30.49
N VAL A 151 -24.21 -3.96 30.18
CA VAL A 151 -23.77 -2.98 29.18
C VAL A 151 -22.83 -3.65 28.19
N LEU A 152 -23.11 -3.50 26.90
CA LEU A 152 -22.22 -3.93 25.81
C LEU A 152 -21.22 -2.81 25.49
N ILE A 153 -19.95 -3.18 25.36
CA ILE A 153 -18.84 -2.31 25.00
C ILE A 153 -18.32 -2.75 23.63
N GLU A 154 -18.16 -1.79 22.73
CA GLU A 154 -17.64 -2.01 21.38
C GLU A 154 -16.58 -0.94 21.06
N ILE A 155 -15.42 -1.38 20.58
CA ILE A 155 -14.30 -0.50 20.19
C ILE A 155 -13.84 -0.95 18.80
N ALA A 156 -14.01 -0.09 17.80
CA ALA A 156 -13.68 -0.43 16.42
C ALA A 156 -12.18 -0.68 16.21
N GLY A 157 -11.32 0.06 16.93
CA GLY A 157 -9.86 -0.03 16.79
C GLY A 157 -9.30 0.83 15.65
N PRO A 158 -7.99 0.71 15.35
CA PRO A 158 -7.01 -0.08 16.09
C PRO A 158 -6.87 0.36 17.56
N VAL A 159 -6.63 -0.59 18.47
CA VAL A 159 -6.48 -0.33 19.91
C VAL A 159 -5.34 -1.19 20.49
N ALA A 160 -4.41 -0.56 21.20
CA ALA A 160 -3.31 -1.21 21.90
C ALA A 160 -3.60 -1.43 23.40
N GLN A 161 -4.46 -0.58 23.99
CA GLN A 161 -4.75 -0.62 25.42
C GLN A 161 -6.19 -0.25 25.73
N ILE A 162 -6.79 -0.97 26.69
CA ILE A 162 -8.10 -0.65 27.28
C ILE A 162 -7.95 -0.50 28.79
N GLU A 163 -8.52 0.56 29.34
CA GLU A 163 -8.61 0.81 30.78
C GLU A 163 -10.07 0.76 31.23
N ILE A 164 -10.37 -0.11 32.20
CA ILE A 164 -11.66 -0.18 32.88
C ILE A 164 -11.47 0.34 34.30
N SER A 165 -11.89 1.59 34.55
CA SER A 165 -11.88 2.21 35.87
C SER A 165 -13.22 1.95 36.56
N TYR A 166 -13.20 1.20 37.65
CA TYR A 166 -14.38 0.90 38.46
C TYR A 166 -14.41 1.74 39.74
N GLY A 167 -15.58 2.27 40.10
CA GLY A 167 -15.80 3.05 41.31
C GLY A 167 -17.23 2.94 41.84
N ASN A 168 -17.44 3.51 43.02
CA ASN A 168 -18.72 3.53 43.73
C ASN A 168 -19.10 4.96 44.13
N ALA A 169 -20.33 5.39 43.83
CA ALA A 169 -20.83 6.70 44.25
C ALA A 169 -21.51 6.71 45.64
N GLN A 170 -21.49 5.58 46.36
CA GLN A 170 -21.92 5.44 47.75
C GLN A 170 -20.77 4.84 48.59
N THR A 171 -21.03 4.20 49.75
CA THR A 171 -19.99 3.87 50.75
C THR A 171 -19.91 2.38 51.13
N GLY A 172 -20.75 1.55 50.53
CA GLY A 172 -20.94 0.14 50.88
C GLY A 172 -19.99 -0.79 50.13
N THR A 173 -20.52 -1.91 49.66
CA THR A 173 -19.79 -2.93 48.88
C THR A 173 -20.41 -3.09 47.52
N GLN A 174 -19.58 -3.28 46.51
CA GLN A 174 -19.99 -3.27 45.11
C GLN A 174 -19.20 -4.30 44.32
N ALA A 175 -19.79 -4.83 43.25
CA ALA A 175 -19.10 -5.73 42.33
C ALA A 175 -19.66 -5.64 40.91
N VAL A 176 -18.79 -5.87 39.93
CA VAL A 176 -19.16 -6.02 38.52
C VAL A 176 -18.46 -7.22 37.91
N TRP A 177 -19.04 -7.77 36.84
CA TRP A 177 -18.51 -8.92 36.10
C TRP A 177 -18.20 -8.50 34.66
N VAL A 178 -16.93 -8.60 34.27
CA VAL A 178 -16.50 -8.37 32.89
C VAL A 178 -16.46 -9.71 32.17
N SER A 179 -17.17 -9.83 31.04
CA SER A 179 -17.24 -11.07 30.26
C SER A 179 -15.92 -11.40 29.56
N ASN A 180 -15.92 -12.46 28.75
CA ASN A 180 -14.89 -12.65 27.75
C ASN A 180 -14.77 -11.42 26.84
N LEU A 181 -13.53 -11.19 26.42
CA LEU A 181 -13.14 -10.22 25.42
C LEU A 181 -13.03 -10.93 24.06
N HIS A 182 -13.69 -10.41 23.03
CA HIS A 182 -13.48 -10.81 21.65
C HIS A 182 -12.87 -9.65 20.88
N PHE A 183 -12.01 -9.95 19.92
CA PHE A 183 -11.32 -8.99 19.06
C PHE A 183 -10.79 -9.71 17.82
N ASP A 184 -10.44 -8.93 16.80
CA ASP A 184 -9.71 -9.38 15.63
C ASP A 184 -8.27 -8.86 15.70
N ALA A 185 -7.30 -9.70 15.36
CA ALA A 185 -5.89 -9.29 15.26
C ALA A 185 -5.69 -8.48 13.98
N VAL A 186 -4.88 -7.41 14.05
CA VAL A 186 -4.54 -6.60 12.87
C VAL A 186 -3.26 -7.13 12.25
N PRO A 187 -3.26 -7.63 10.99
CA PRO A 187 -2.03 -8.03 10.28
C PRO A 187 -0.99 -6.91 10.23
N ASP A 188 0.29 -7.27 10.34
CA ASP A 188 1.41 -6.36 10.11
C ASP A 188 1.77 -6.36 8.63
N PRO A 189 1.40 -5.33 7.86
CA PRO A 189 1.69 -5.29 6.42
C PRO A 189 3.19 -5.25 6.13
N ALA A 190 4.05 -4.88 7.10
CA ALA A 190 5.49 -4.89 6.92
C ALA A 190 6.14 -6.28 7.05
N LEU A 191 5.38 -7.27 7.53
CA LEU A 191 5.84 -8.66 7.67
C LEU A 191 5.18 -9.60 6.67
N ASP A 192 4.20 -9.12 5.91
CA ASP A 192 3.68 -9.88 4.80
C ASP A 192 4.70 -9.88 3.66
N THR A 193 5.06 -11.07 3.19
CA THR A 193 6.08 -11.25 2.15
C THR A 193 5.46 -11.60 0.79
N GLY A 194 4.12 -11.59 0.71
CA GLY A 194 3.35 -11.92 -0.48
C GLY A 194 2.96 -13.39 -0.57
N ASP A 195 1.83 -13.61 -1.21
CA ASP A 195 1.17 -14.88 -1.46
C ASP A 195 1.23 -15.29 -2.94
N THR A 196 0.77 -16.51 -3.22
CA THR A 196 0.48 -16.96 -4.60
C THR A 196 -0.97 -17.41 -4.67
N ILE A 197 -1.80 -16.64 -5.36
CA ILE A 197 -3.25 -16.83 -5.42
C ILE A 197 -3.66 -17.23 -6.83
N LEU A 198 -4.46 -18.30 -6.94
CA LEU A 198 -5.01 -18.79 -8.20
C LEU A 198 -6.55 -18.86 -8.09
N GLY A 199 -7.27 -17.95 -8.75
CA GLY A 199 -8.74 -17.91 -8.79
C GLY A 199 -9.34 -19.12 -9.51
N GLY A 200 -8.73 -19.50 -10.63
CA GLY A 200 -9.05 -20.74 -11.33
C GLY A 200 -10.14 -20.54 -12.37
N ALA A 201 -11.35 -21.05 -12.16
CA ALA A 201 -12.42 -20.91 -13.14
C ALA A 201 -13.72 -20.55 -12.43
N GLY A 202 -14.38 -19.49 -12.88
CA GLY A 202 -15.51 -18.93 -12.15
C GLY A 202 -15.55 -17.42 -12.28
N ALA A 203 -16.45 -16.77 -11.56
CA ALA A 203 -16.34 -15.35 -11.30
C ALA A 203 -15.91 -15.25 -9.84
N ASP A 204 -14.65 -14.95 -9.62
CA ASP A 204 -14.00 -15.00 -8.33
C ASP A 204 -13.84 -13.60 -7.73
N VAL A 205 -13.72 -13.54 -6.41
CA VAL A 205 -13.37 -12.32 -5.67
C VAL A 205 -12.08 -12.62 -4.93
N ILE A 206 -11.03 -11.89 -5.26
CA ILE A 206 -9.66 -12.12 -4.79
C ILE A 206 -9.15 -10.85 -4.10
N TYR A 207 -8.57 -11.04 -2.91
CA TYR A 207 -7.86 -10.03 -2.13
C TYR A 207 -6.47 -10.58 -1.85
N GLY A 208 -5.40 -9.90 -2.28
CA GLY A 208 -4.02 -10.22 -1.94
C GLY A 208 -3.63 -9.73 -0.54
N GLU A 209 -4.23 -8.61 -0.12
CA GLU A 209 -4.06 -7.99 1.20
C GLU A 209 -2.73 -7.27 1.36
N GLY A 210 -1.68 -7.93 1.86
CA GLY A 210 -0.38 -7.31 2.11
C GLY A 210 0.76 -8.13 1.51
N GLY A 211 1.92 -7.49 1.34
CA GLY A 211 3.09 -8.13 0.74
C GLY A 211 3.04 -8.16 -0.79
N ASP A 212 4.13 -8.62 -1.42
CA ASP A 212 4.28 -8.62 -2.88
C ASP A 212 3.64 -9.89 -3.50
N ASP A 213 2.37 -9.81 -3.89
CA ASP A 213 1.59 -10.96 -4.29
C ASP A 213 1.80 -11.41 -5.74
N VAL A 214 1.56 -12.71 -5.99
CA VAL A 214 1.39 -13.25 -7.35
C VAL A 214 -0.03 -13.76 -7.51
N ILE A 215 -0.86 -13.01 -8.24
CA ILE A 215 -2.29 -13.28 -8.41
C ILE A 215 -2.59 -13.67 -9.84
N ASP A 216 -3.32 -14.78 -10.03
CA ASP A 216 -3.91 -15.18 -11.31
C ASP A 216 -5.42 -15.30 -11.14
N GLY A 217 -6.18 -14.39 -11.76
CA GLY A 217 -7.66 -14.43 -11.75
C GLY A 217 -8.19 -15.71 -12.37
N GLY A 218 -7.52 -16.20 -13.43
CA GLY A 218 -7.95 -17.35 -14.20
C GLY A 218 -9.08 -17.02 -15.16
N ALA A 219 -10.00 -17.97 -15.33
CA ALA A 219 -11.04 -17.92 -16.34
C ALA A 219 -12.37 -17.44 -15.76
N GLY A 220 -12.80 -16.26 -16.19
CA GLY A 220 -14.16 -15.77 -16.05
C GLY A 220 -14.18 -14.26 -15.90
N ALA A 221 -15.01 -13.73 -15.02
CA ALA A 221 -15.11 -12.29 -14.82
C ALA A 221 -14.84 -12.01 -13.35
N ASP A 222 -13.58 -11.75 -13.06
CA ASP A 222 -13.05 -11.74 -11.71
C ASP A 222 -12.95 -10.31 -11.15
N LEU A 223 -13.08 -10.20 -9.83
CA LEU A 223 -12.80 -8.97 -9.08
C LEU A 223 -11.55 -9.19 -8.26
N ILE A 224 -10.49 -8.45 -8.57
CA ILE A 224 -9.17 -8.62 -7.98
C ILE A 224 -8.74 -7.31 -7.32
N ASP A 225 -8.25 -7.41 -6.09
CA ASP A 225 -7.61 -6.34 -5.33
C ASP A 225 -6.25 -6.87 -4.86
N GLY A 226 -5.16 -6.30 -5.36
CA GLY A 226 -3.80 -6.71 -5.00
C GLY A 226 -3.56 -6.43 -3.51
N GLY A 227 -3.68 -5.18 -3.11
CA GLY A 227 -3.60 -4.79 -1.70
C GLY A 227 -2.44 -3.87 -1.47
N ALA A 228 -1.54 -4.18 -0.54
CA ALA A 228 -0.33 -3.40 -0.28
C ALA A 228 0.92 -4.23 -0.55
N GLY A 229 1.85 -3.72 -1.35
CA GLY A 229 3.02 -4.44 -1.83
C GLY A 229 3.15 -4.28 -3.34
N ASP A 230 4.26 -4.75 -3.91
CA ASP A 230 4.48 -4.72 -5.36
C ASP A 230 3.90 -5.99 -6.01
N ASP A 231 2.65 -5.93 -6.46
CA ASP A 231 1.91 -7.13 -6.89
C ASP A 231 2.12 -7.47 -8.37
N THR A 232 2.06 -8.77 -8.69
CA THR A 232 1.99 -9.28 -10.06
C THR A 232 0.64 -9.92 -10.32
N ILE A 233 -0.21 -9.23 -11.09
CA ILE A 233 -1.62 -9.60 -11.31
C ILE A 233 -1.84 -10.02 -12.77
N THR A 234 -2.22 -11.28 -12.98
CA THR A 234 -2.65 -11.80 -14.28
C THR A 234 -4.16 -11.67 -14.44
N VAL A 235 -4.59 -10.99 -15.51
CA VAL A 235 -5.99 -10.68 -15.79
C VAL A 235 -6.46 -11.23 -17.13
N GLY A 236 -7.71 -11.68 -17.15
CA GLY A 236 -8.44 -12.24 -18.28
C GLY A 236 -9.64 -11.40 -18.72
N ALA A 237 -10.40 -11.93 -19.68
CA ALA A 237 -11.50 -11.23 -20.32
C ALA A 237 -12.75 -11.17 -19.44
N GLY A 238 -13.08 -9.98 -18.93
CA GLY A 238 -14.21 -9.77 -18.03
C GLY A 238 -13.78 -9.15 -16.71
N ASP A 239 -12.48 -9.21 -16.42
CA ASP A 239 -11.95 -8.90 -15.10
C ASP A 239 -11.94 -7.41 -14.80
N THR A 240 -12.02 -7.13 -13.51
CA THR A 240 -11.75 -5.82 -12.90
C THR A 240 -10.68 -6.01 -11.84
N ALA A 241 -9.51 -5.43 -12.05
CA ALA A 241 -8.38 -5.54 -11.13
C ALA A 241 -7.92 -4.16 -10.65
N THR A 242 -7.69 -4.05 -9.35
CA THR A 242 -6.93 -2.98 -8.70
C THR A 242 -5.60 -3.54 -8.22
N GLY A 243 -4.53 -2.76 -8.37
CA GLY A 243 -3.20 -3.09 -7.86
C GLY A 243 -3.13 -2.78 -6.38
N GLY A 244 -3.22 -1.50 -6.04
CA GLY A 244 -3.34 -1.04 -4.67
C GLY A 244 -2.11 -0.22 -4.27
N ASP A 245 -1.67 -0.33 -3.02
CA ASP A 245 -0.50 0.39 -2.54
C ASP A 245 0.78 -0.30 -3.02
N GLY A 246 1.55 0.28 -3.94
CA GLY A 246 2.81 -0.31 -4.40
C GLY A 246 3.10 0.00 -5.86
N ASP A 247 4.13 -0.64 -6.42
CA ASP A 247 4.45 -0.60 -7.85
C ASP A 247 4.00 -1.91 -8.53
N ASP A 248 2.79 -1.94 -9.10
CA ASP A 248 2.16 -3.18 -9.55
C ASP A 248 2.42 -3.53 -11.03
N VAL A 249 2.31 -4.82 -11.34
CA VAL A 249 2.47 -5.38 -12.68
C VAL A 249 1.23 -6.15 -13.10
N PHE A 250 0.48 -5.58 -14.05
CA PHE A 250 -0.64 -6.25 -14.69
C PHE A 250 -0.20 -6.97 -15.95
N ILE A 251 -0.60 -8.23 -16.10
CA ILE A 251 -0.29 -9.08 -17.25
C ILE A 251 -1.60 -9.57 -17.87
N LEU A 252 -1.80 -9.29 -19.16
CA LEU A 252 -2.88 -9.94 -19.91
C LEU A 252 -2.38 -11.30 -20.38
N ASP A 253 -2.97 -12.40 -19.91
CA ASP A 253 -2.68 -13.72 -20.47
C ASP A 253 -3.38 -13.86 -21.84
N PRO A 254 -2.65 -14.10 -22.95
CA PRO A 254 -3.27 -14.35 -24.25
C PRO A 254 -4.28 -15.51 -24.30
N THR A 255 -4.26 -16.46 -23.36
CA THR A 255 -5.25 -17.54 -23.32
C THR A 255 -6.57 -17.12 -22.69
N GLU A 256 -6.56 -16.16 -21.75
CA GLU A 256 -7.74 -15.74 -20.99
C GLU A 256 -8.25 -14.35 -21.39
N ALA A 257 -7.39 -13.47 -21.89
CA ALA A 257 -7.74 -12.07 -22.21
C ALA A 257 -8.57 -11.88 -23.49
N LEU A 258 -8.85 -12.95 -24.25
CA LEU A 258 -9.56 -12.89 -25.54
C LEU A 258 -11.02 -13.39 -25.43
N GLY A 259 -11.91 -12.54 -24.91
CA GLY A 259 -13.33 -12.84 -24.71
C GLY A 259 -14.26 -12.53 -25.88
N GLY A 260 -13.76 -11.85 -26.92
CA GLY A 260 -14.51 -11.44 -28.10
C GLY A 260 -15.24 -10.08 -27.98
N PRO A 261 -16.01 -9.69 -29.01
CA PRO A 261 -16.64 -8.38 -29.05
C PRO A 261 -17.66 -8.19 -27.92
N GLY A 262 -17.45 -7.14 -27.11
CA GLY A 262 -18.32 -6.81 -25.98
C GLY A 262 -17.77 -7.23 -24.62
N SER A 263 -16.69 -8.02 -24.58
CA SER A 263 -15.93 -8.28 -23.36
C SER A 263 -15.05 -7.09 -23.02
N THR A 264 -14.85 -6.86 -21.72
CA THR A 264 -14.06 -5.75 -21.20
C THR A 264 -13.10 -6.23 -20.12
N ILE A 265 -11.91 -5.67 -20.08
CA ILE A 265 -10.96 -5.80 -18.97
C ILE A 265 -10.77 -4.41 -18.38
N THR A 266 -10.85 -4.27 -17.06
CA THR A 266 -10.67 -2.99 -16.36
C THR A 266 -9.53 -3.11 -15.37
N ILE A 267 -8.57 -2.20 -15.46
CA ILE A 267 -7.33 -2.21 -14.67
C ILE A 267 -7.15 -0.84 -14.02
N VAL A 268 -6.84 -0.83 -12.73
CA VAL A 268 -6.59 0.38 -11.96
C VAL A 268 -5.33 0.16 -11.13
N GLY A 269 -4.23 0.85 -11.43
CA GLY A 269 -3.01 0.68 -10.63
C GLY A 269 -3.09 1.35 -9.25
N THR A 270 -3.52 2.62 -9.24
CA THR A 270 -3.62 3.53 -8.10
C THR A 270 -2.36 4.40 -7.95
N GLU A 271 -2.17 5.10 -6.83
CA GLU A 271 -1.09 6.10 -6.68
C GLU A 271 -0.54 6.12 -5.23
N THR A 272 -0.90 5.11 -4.45
CA THR A 272 -0.55 4.97 -3.03
C THR A 272 0.55 3.93 -2.91
N GLY A 273 1.36 3.97 -1.85
CA GLY A 273 2.46 3.02 -1.66
C GLY A 273 3.66 3.12 -2.62
N GLU A 274 3.51 3.71 -3.82
CA GLU A 274 4.54 3.73 -4.86
C GLU A 274 5.92 4.22 -4.38
N ASP A 275 6.94 3.37 -4.53
CA ASP A 275 8.30 3.67 -4.16
C ASP A 275 9.31 3.70 -5.32
N GLY A 276 8.87 3.31 -6.52
CA GLY A 276 9.67 3.25 -7.74
C GLY A 276 9.08 4.03 -8.92
N ILE A 277 8.64 3.32 -9.96
CA ILE A 277 8.33 3.81 -11.30
C ILE A 277 6.81 3.90 -11.52
N GLY A 278 6.02 3.38 -10.58
CA GLY A 278 4.57 3.23 -10.63
C GLY A 278 4.13 2.02 -11.45
N ASP A 279 2.83 1.88 -11.62
CA ASP A 279 2.18 0.69 -12.15
C ASP A 279 2.47 0.44 -13.63
N SER A 280 2.46 -0.83 -14.00
CA SER A 280 2.80 -1.29 -15.34
C SER A 280 1.78 -2.26 -15.92
N LEU A 281 1.53 -2.14 -17.23
CA LEU A 281 0.58 -2.98 -17.96
C LEU A 281 1.26 -3.68 -19.15
N ASN A 282 1.32 -5.01 -19.08
CA ASN A 282 1.89 -5.88 -20.09
C ASN A 282 0.79 -6.58 -20.90
N PHE A 283 0.67 -6.19 -22.18
CA PHE A 283 -0.31 -6.77 -23.10
C PHE A 283 0.11 -8.11 -23.72
N SER A 284 1.24 -8.73 -23.33
CA SER A 284 1.68 -10.06 -23.80
C SER A 284 1.67 -10.25 -25.33
N ASN A 285 1.97 -9.19 -26.08
CA ASN A 285 1.95 -9.13 -27.55
C ASN A 285 0.54 -9.24 -28.20
N LEU A 286 -0.52 -8.99 -27.44
CA LEU A 286 -1.89 -8.92 -27.96
C LEU A 286 -2.15 -7.67 -28.80
N ILE A 287 -1.30 -6.64 -28.67
CA ILE A 287 -1.41 -5.35 -29.36
C ILE A 287 -0.04 -4.84 -29.81
N ASP A 288 -0.06 -3.90 -30.74
CA ASP A 288 1.07 -2.99 -30.98
C ASP A 288 0.88 -1.71 -30.15
N SER A 289 1.96 -1.03 -29.79
CA SER A 289 1.92 0.23 -29.00
C SER A 289 1.06 1.34 -29.62
N GLY A 290 0.79 1.27 -30.93
CA GLY A 290 -0.02 2.23 -31.66
C GLY A 290 -1.54 2.00 -31.52
N ASP A 291 -1.96 0.88 -30.95
CA ASP A 291 -3.38 0.52 -30.79
C ASP A 291 -4.00 1.17 -29.54
N ILE A 292 -3.16 1.67 -28.63
CA ILE A 292 -3.60 2.29 -27.38
C ILE A 292 -4.09 3.72 -27.65
N THR A 293 -5.30 3.99 -27.16
CA THR A 293 -5.91 5.32 -27.14
C THR A 293 -5.85 5.89 -25.72
N TYR A 294 -4.90 6.78 -25.46
CA TYR A 294 -4.75 7.44 -24.16
C TYR A 294 -5.82 8.51 -23.92
N THR A 295 -6.41 8.52 -22.74
CA THR A 295 -7.34 9.56 -22.24
C THR A 295 -6.62 10.55 -21.31
N THR A 296 -5.66 10.06 -20.52
CA THR A 296 -4.74 10.85 -19.67
C THR A 296 -3.32 10.27 -19.82
N PRO A 297 -2.28 10.84 -19.19
CA PRO A 297 -0.94 10.26 -19.22
C PRO A 297 -0.83 8.84 -18.69
N GLU A 298 -1.68 8.50 -17.73
CA GLU A 298 -1.66 7.24 -17.01
C GLU A 298 -2.98 6.47 -17.22
N SER A 299 -3.79 6.84 -18.22
CA SER A 299 -5.07 6.17 -18.48
C SER A 299 -5.38 6.09 -19.97
N GLY A 300 -6.03 5.01 -20.37
CA GLY A 300 -6.35 4.79 -21.77
C GLY A 300 -7.19 3.55 -22.00
N THR A 301 -7.45 3.31 -23.28
CA THR A 301 -8.18 2.14 -23.73
C THR A 301 -7.48 1.52 -24.93
N VAL A 302 -7.64 0.21 -25.11
CA VAL A 302 -7.22 -0.50 -26.31
C VAL A 302 -8.24 -1.56 -26.67
N THR A 303 -8.40 -1.83 -27.96
CA THR A 303 -9.23 -2.92 -28.46
C THR A 303 -8.33 -4.02 -29.00
N LEU A 304 -8.43 -5.21 -28.43
CA LEU A 304 -7.67 -6.39 -28.84
C LEU A 304 -8.19 -6.92 -30.18
N SER A 305 -7.42 -7.82 -30.80
CA SER A 305 -7.71 -8.35 -32.15
C SER A 305 -9.07 -9.06 -32.30
N ASP A 306 -9.65 -9.54 -31.21
CA ASP A 306 -10.94 -10.21 -31.14
C ASP A 306 -12.11 -9.25 -30.82
N GLY A 307 -11.83 -7.99 -30.53
CA GLY A 307 -12.81 -6.98 -30.14
C GLY A 307 -12.99 -6.78 -28.63
N THR A 308 -12.24 -7.50 -27.78
CA THR A 308 -12.19 -7.24 -26.34
C THR A 308 -11.61 -5.86 -26.08
N VAL A 309 -12.19 -5.11 -25.14
CA VAL A 309 -11.73 -3.75 -24.80
C VAL A 309 -11.04 -3.75 -23.44
N VAL A 310 -9.80 -3.30 -23.40
CA VAL A 310 -9.05 -3.10 -22.16
C VAL A 310 -9.11 -1.62 -21.80
N ASN A 311 -9.56 -1.31 -20.59
CA ASN A 311 -9.53 0.04 -20.02
C ASN A 311 -8.53 0.02 -18.86
N PHE A 312 -7.65 1.00 -18.81
CA PHE A 312 -6.68 1.13 -17.73
C PHE A 312 -6.59 2.56 -17.22
N SER A 313 -6.26 2.74 -15.95
CA SER A 313 -6.00 4.02 -15.30
C SER A 313 -4.93 3.91 -14.22
N ASN A 314 -4.22 5.01 -13.98
CA ASN A 314 -3.04 5.10 -13.12
C ASN A 314 -2.03 3.99 -13.47
N ILE A 315 -1.46 4.10 -14.68
CA ILE A 315 -0.41 3.20 -15.19
C ILE A 315 0.69 4.09 -15.80
N GLU A 316 1.82 4.20 -15.09
CA GLU A 316 2.88 5.20 -15.26
C GLU A 316 3.86 4.83 -16.39
N ASN A 317 3.97 3.52 -16.66
CA ASN A 317 4.95 2.99 -17.57
C ASN A 317 4.44 2.80 -18.99
N VAL A 318 4.76 3.79 -19.82
CA VAL A 318 4.45 3.73 -21.26
C VAL A 318 5.65 3.92 -22.21
N PHE A 319 6.63 4.86 -22.11
CA PHE A 319 7.84 4.87 -23.03
C PHE A 319 9.06 5.75 -22.57
N ILE A 320 10.31 5.21 -22.54
CA ILE A 320 11.59 5.97 -22.33
C ILE A 320 12.47 5.98 -23.61
N CYS A 321 12.56 7.10 -24.36
CA CYS A 321 13.30 7.13 -25.63
C CYS A 321 13.83 8.52 -26.07
N PHE A 322 14.89 8.53 -26.90
CA PHE A 322 15.36 9.72 -27.63
C PHE A 322 14.55 9.92 -28.92
N THR A 323 14.39 11.16 -29.40
CA THR A 323 13.76 11.39 -30.72
C THR A 323 14.76 11.42 -31.88
N ALA A 324 14.30 11.10 -33.10
CA ALA A 324 15.06 11.27 -34.33
C ALA A 324 15.69 12.66 -34.44
N GLY A 325 16.95 12.71 -34.89
CA GLY A 325 17.71 13.95 -35.02
C GLY A 325 18.41 14.40 -33.73
N ALA A 326 18.27 13.69 -32.61
CA ALA A 326 19.16 13.85 -31.46
C ALA A 326 20.62 13.58 -31.89
N ARG A 327 21.58 14.45 -31.49
CA ARG A 327 23.00 14.25 -31.84
C ARG A 327 23.75 13.66 -30.66
N ILE A 328 24.08 12.39 -30.77
CA ILE A 328 24.80 11.63 -29.76
C ILE A 328 26.30 11.91 -29.87
N ALA A 329 26.93 12.23 -28.75
CA ALA A 329 28.35 12.51 -28.68
C ALA A 329 29.17 11.23 -28.96
N THR A 330 30.08 11.29 -29.94
CA THR A 330 31.02 10.22 -30.25
C THR A 330 32.46 10.76 -30.22
N PRO A 331 33.50 9.92 -30.13
CA PRO A 331 34.89 10.37 -30.14
C PRO A 331 35.29 11.22 -31.34
N HIS A 332 34.55 11.12 -32.45
CA HIS A 332 34.81 11.84 -33.69
C HIS A 332 33.82 12.97 -33.97
N GLY A 333 33.07 13.39 -32.95
CA GLY A 333 32.05 14.43 -33.04
C GLY A 333 30.62 13.88 -32.93
N ALA A 334 29.64 14.76 -32.82
CA ALA A 334 28.27 14.35 -32.58
C ALA A 334 27.61 13.77 -33.85
N ARG A 335 27.03 12.58 -33.75
CA ARG A 335 26.33 11.87 -34.85
C ARG A 335 24.83 11.84 -34.61
N ALA A 336 24.03 11.86 -35.67
CA ALA A 336 22.58 11.73 -35.51
C ALA A 336 22.25 10.32 -35.00
N ILE A 337 21.30 10.21 -34.07
CA ILE A 337 20.97 8.93 -33.43
C ILE A 337 20.55 7.87 -34.44
N GLU A 338 19.77 8.25 -35.45
CA GLU A 338 19.34 7.36 -36.55
C GLU A 338 20.47 6.85 -37.44
N SER A 339 21.69 7.41 -37.30
CA SER A 339 22.87 6.98 -38.06
C SER A 339 23.79 6.05 -37.26
N LEU A 340 23.49 5.78 -35.99
CA LEU A 340 24.28 4.88 -35.15
C LEU A 340 23.92 3.42 -35.42
N ALA A 341 24.90 2.54 -35.26
CA ALA A 341 24.74 1.10 -35.37
C ALA A 341 25.48 0.39 -34.23
N PRO A 342 25.11 -0.86 -33.90
CA PRO A 342 25.87 -1.67 -32.95
C PRO A 342 27.36 -1.72 -33.32
N GLY A 343 28.22 -1.51 -32.34
CA GLY A 343 29.68 -1.39 -32.46
C GLY A 343 30.19 0.05 -32.58
N ASP A 344 29.33 1.04 -32.83
CA ASP A 344 29.73 2.45 -32.81
C ASP A 344 30.13 2.89 -31.39
N MET A 345 31.21 3.68 -31.28
CA MET A 345 31.66 4.21 -29.98
C MET A 345 30.89 5.48 -29.61
N VAL A 346 30.21 5.46 -28.46
CA VAL A 346 29.49 6.61 -27.89
C VAL A 346 30.24 7.11 -26.66
N LEU A 347 30.35 8.43 -26.49
CA LEU A 347 30.93 9.02 -25.29
C LEU A 347 29.95 8.88 -24.13
N THR A 348 30.40 8.19 -23.08
CA THR A 348 29.70 8.09 -21.79
C THR A 348 30.35 9.00 -20.77
N ARG A 349 29.60 9.36 -19.72
CA ARG A 349 30.08 10.24 -18.66
C ARG A 349 31.18 9.61 -17.82
N ASP A 350 30.99 8.35 -17.42
CA ASP A 350 31.79 7.73 -16.36
C ASP A 350 32.88 6.80 -16.90
N HIS A 351 32.64 6.18 -18.05
CA HIS A 351 33.51 5.11 -18.58
C HIS A 351 34.15 5.47 -19.92
N GLY A 352 34.14 6.74 -20.30
CA GLY A 352 34.70 7.20 -21.58
C GLY A 352 33.94 6.64 -22.79
N PRO A 353 34.59 6.48 -23.96
CA PRO A 353 33.94 5.89 -25.12
C PRO A 353 33.55 4.43 -24.88
N GLN A 354 32.27 4.09 -25.00
CA GLN A 354 31.75 2.72 -24.90
C GLN A 354 31.12 2.25 -26.21
N PRO A 355 31.24 0.96 -26.57
CA PRO A 355 30.63 0.42 -27.77
C PRO A 355 29.12 0.27 -27.58
N LEU A 356 28.34 0.86 -28.48
CA LEU A 356 26.90 0.65 -28.54
C LEU A 356 26.62 -0.82 -28.83
N ARG A 357 25.88 -1.51 -27.96
CA ARG A 357 25.57 -2.93 -28.14
C ARG A 357 24.31 -3.16 -28.93
N TRP A 358 23.34 -2.27 -28.74
CA TRP A 358 22.06 -2.36 -29.41
C TRP A 358 21.45 -0.97 -29.60
N ILE A 359 20.72 -0.82 -30.70
CA ILE A 359 19.89 0.35 -30.97
C ILE A 359 18.53 -0.12 -31.48
N GLY A 360 17.48 0.27 -30.76
CA GLY A 360 16.09 0.02 -31.13
C GLY A 360 15.43 1.30 -31.62
N SER A 361 14.43 1.18 -32.50
CA SER A 361 13.64 2.34 -32.92
C SER A 361 12.19 2.02 -33.23
N SER A 362 11.28 2.87 -32.78
CA SER A 362 9.85 2.80 -33.09
C SER A 362 9.35 4.15 -33.61
N THR A 363 8.19 4.20 -34.24
CA THR A 363 7.58 5.47 -34.69
C THR A 363 6.11 5.49 -34.30
N ILE A 364 5.73 6.47 -33.49
CA ILE A 364 4.37 6.62 -32.96
C ILE A 364 3.81 8.02 -33.22
N ALA A 365 2.51 8.22 -33.01
CA ALA A 365 1.93 9.56 -32.97
C ALA A 365 2.43 10.30 -31.71
N GLY A 366 2.89 11.55 -31.85
CA GLY A 366 3.41 12.33 -30.72
C GLY A 366 2.43 13.41 -30.28
N THR A 367 1.20 13.02 -29.92
CA THR A 367 0.12 13.94 -29.53
C THR A 367 -0.30 13.67 -28.08
N GLY A 368 -0.91 14.66 -27.42
CA GLY A 368 -1.38 14.49 -26.05
C GLY A 368 -0.26 14.04 -25.09
N PRO A 369 -0.48 13.01 -24.25
CA PRO A 369 0.53 12.53 -23.31
C PRO A 369 1.79 11.91 -23.95
N ALA A 370 1.69 11.38 -25.17
CA ALA A 370 2.83 10.86 -25.94
C ALA A 370 3.62 11.99 -26.65
N ALA A 371 3.22 13.25 -26.47
CA ALA A 371 3.91 14.39 -27.06
C ALA A 371 5.33 14.51 -26.50
N PRO A 372 6.35 14.61 -27.35
CA PRO A 372 7.72 14.72 -26.91
C PRO A 372 7.92 16.01 -26.10
N ILE A 373 8.72 15.92 -25.04
CA ILE A 373 9.12 17.08 -24.24
C ILE A 373 10.23 17.81 -24.98
N ARG A 374 9.93 19.05 -25.38
CA ARG A 374 10.90 19.96 -25.99
C ARG A 374 11.62 20.75 -24.92
N PHE A 375 12.94 20.65 -24.93
CA PHE A 375 13.87 21.55 -24.28
C PHE A 375 14.26 22.65 -25.27
N ALA A 376 13.95 23.91 -24.96
CA ALA A 376 14.35 25.06 -25.75
C ALA A 376 15.88 25.24 -25.72
N PRO A 377 16.50 25.93 -26.70
CA PRO A 377 17.94 26.20 -26.65
C PRO A 377 18.36 26.83 -25.33
N TYR A 378 19.43 26.29 -24.76
CA TYR A 378 20.06 26.67 -23.51
C TYR A 378 19.20 26.50 -22.25
N SER A 379 18.07 25.80 -22.34
CA SER A 379 17.20 25.56 -21.17
C SER A 379 17.77 24.53 -20.20
N PHE A 380 18.60 23.62 -20.69
CA PHE A 380 19.18 22.53 -19.90
C PHE A 380 20.61 22.20 -20.37
N GLY A 381 21.35 23.23 -20.80
CA GLY A 381 22.72 23.09 -21.35
C GLY A 381 22.80 22.75 -22.84
N ASN A 382 21.69 22.38 -23.48
CA ASN A 382 21.60 22.11 -24.92
C ASN A 382 21.81 23.37 -25.77
N PRO A 383 22.61 23.36 -26.85
CA PRO A 383 22.80 24.54 -27.71
C PRO A 383 21.68 24.74 -28.74
N ARG A 384 20.79 23.75 -28.91
CA ARG A 384 19.68 23.74 -29.88
C ARG A 384 18.45 23.04 -29.30
N PRO A 385 17.26 23.15 -29.91
CA PRO A 385 16.08 22.45 -29.42
C PRO A 385 16.33 20.94 -29.38
N PHE A 386 16.01 20.33 -28.24
CA PHE A 386 16.21 18.91 -27.95
C PHE A 386 14.87 18.30 -27.53
N PHE A 387 14.60 17.06 -27.93
CA PHE A 387 13.31 16.41 -27.73
C PHE A 387 13.51 14.96 -27.29
N VAL A 388 12.78 14.57 -26.26
CA VAL A 388 12.78 13.22 -25.67
C VAL A 388 11.36 12.81 -25.31
N SER A 389 11.15 11.52 -25.04
CA SER A 389 9.88 11.05 -24.48
C SER A 389 9.66 11.66 -23.07
N PRO A 390 8.40 11.75 -22.60
CA PRO A 390 8.08 12.29 -21.28
C PRO A 390 8.83 11.61 -20.12
N GLN A 391 8.97 10.29 -20.15
CA GLN A 391 9.66 9.53 -19.10
C GLN A 391 11.20 9.48 -19.28
N HIS A 392 11.76 10.13 -20.30
CA HIS A 392 13.21 10.11 -20.49
C HIS A 392 13.93 10.82 -19.35
N ARG A 393 14.84 10.09 -18.72
CA ARG A 393 15.57 10.53 -17.51
C ARG A 393 16.76 11.42 -17.88
N MET A 394 16.69 12.65 -17.42
CA MET A 394 17.68 13.71 -17.69
C MET A 394 18.61 13.84 -16.48
N LEU A 395 19.93 13.93 -16.72
CA LEU A 395 20.88 14.11 -15.63
C LEU A 395 20.79 15.55 -15.10
N TYR A 396 20.36 15.69 -13.86
CA TYR A 396 20.37 16.94 -13.12
C TYR A 396 21.63 17.01 -12.24
N ILE A 397 22.33 18.14 -12.31
CA ILE A 397 23.55 18.41 -11.55
C ILE A 397 23.38 19.75 -10.85
N GLY A 398 23.46 19.77 -9.52
CA GLY A 398 23.31 21.00 -8.74
C GLY A 398 23.61 20.79 -7.25
N SER A 399 23.93 21.87 -6.54
CA SER A 399 24.11 21.85 -5.08
C SER A 399 22.86 21.35 -4.36
N ASP A 400 21.70 21.61 -4.94
CA ASP A 400 20.40 21.27 -4.37
C ASP A 400 20.18 19.76 -4.40
N ALA A 401 20.68 19.06 -5.43
CA ALA A 401 20.65 17.60 -5.45
C ALA A 401 21.47 17.00 -4.30
N THR A 402 22.63 17.60 -4.00
CA THR A 402 23.46 17.16 -2.86
C THR A 402 22.78 17.47 -1.53
N LEU A 403 22.13 18.62 -1.42
CA LEU A 403 21.45 19.05 -0.21
C LEU A 403 20.23 18.18 0.12
N TYR A 404 19.41 17.87 -0.89
CA TYR A 404 18.14 17.18 -0.69
C TYR A 404 18.25 15.67 -0.77
N PHE A 405 19.14 15.13 -1.61
CA PHE A 405 19.20 13.68 -1.89
C PHE A 405 20.55 13.06 -1.53
N ALA A 406 21.46 13.82 -0.91
CA ALA A 406 22.82 13.38 -0.60
C ALA A 406 23.63 12.89 -1.83
N GLN A 407 23.19 13.24 -3.05
CA GLN A 407 23.82 12.84 -4.31
C GLN A 407 24.24 14.08 -5.12
N PRO A 408 25.44 14.12 -5.71
CA PRO A 408 25.87 15.24 -6.55
C PRO A 408 25.16 15.29 -7.92
N GLU A 409 24.63 14.14 -8.35
CA GLU A 409 23.98 13.95 -9.64
C GLU A 409 22.80 13.01 -9.48
N VAL A 410 21.66 13.37 -10.04
CA VAL A 410 20.42 12.60 -9.96
C VAL A 410 19.73 12.60 -11.33
N MET A 411 18.92 11.58 -11.61
CA MET A 411 18.14 11.48 -12.84
C MET A 411 16.73 12.01 -12.61
N VAL A 412 16.23 12.85 -13.51
CA VAL A 412 14.89 13.43 -13.42
C VAL A 412 14.13 13.17 -14.72
N PRO A 413 12.96 12.50 -14.69
CA PRO A 413 12.12 12.35 -15.87
C PRO A 413 11.76 13.71 -16.51
N ALA A 414 11.82 13.78 -17.84
CA ALA A 414 11.59 15.01 -18.59
C ALA A 414 10.20 15.64 -18.31
N LYS A 415 9.17 14.83 -18.04
CA LYS A 415 7.81 15.27 -17.67
C LYS A 415 7.82 16.15 -16.41
N HIS A 416 8.65 15.81 -15.42
CA HIS A 416 8.74 16.57 -14.17
C HIS A 416 9.50 17.89 -14.32
N LEU A 417 10.35 18.03 -15.35
CA LEU A 417 11.07 19.26 -15.68
C LEU A 417 10.22 20.27 -16.47
N VAL A 418 8.99 19.92 -16.87
CA VAL A 418 8.10 20.80 -17.64
C VAL A 418 7.75 22.05 -16.83
N ASN A 419 8.05 23.22 -17.40
CA ASN A 419 7.85 24.52 -16.76
C ASN A 419 6.89 25.45 -17.53
N GLY A 420 6.31 24.95 -18.63
CA GLY A 420 5.36 25.70 -19.46
C GLY A 420 5.95 26.86 -20.26
N ARG A 421 7.28 27.05 -20.25
CA ARG A 421 7.97 28.13 -20.96
C ARG A 421 9.09 27.61 -21.86
N THR A 422 10.16 27.11 -21.25
CA THR A 422 11.37 26.65 -21.96
C THR A 422 11.40 25.14 -22.10
N ILE A 423 10.71 24.41 -21.23
CA ILE A 423 10.57 22.95 -21.28
C ILE A 423 9.08 22.65 -21.35
N CYS A 424 8.61 22.16 -22.49
CA CYS A 424 7.18 21.97 -22.76
C CYS A 424 6.92 20.74 -23.65
N PRO A 425 5.79 20.04 -23.48
CA PRO A 425 5.31 19.08 -24.47
C PRO A 425 5.04 19.79 -25.81
N VAL A 426 5.40 19.14 -26.92
CA VAL A 426 5.16 19.66 -28.28
C VAL A 426 4.58 18.57 -29.16
N GLU A 427 3.33 18.76 -29.55
CA GLU A 427 2.65 17.81 -30.41
C GLU A 427 3.27 17.70 -31.80
N ARG A 428 3.32 16.47 -32.31
CA ARG A 428 3.80 16.12 -33.64
C ARG A 428 2.95 15.00 -34.20
N ARG A 429 2.65 15.08 -35.49
CA ARG A 429 1.90 14.04 -36.21
C ARG A 429 2.52 12.65 -36.05
N THR A 430 3.84 12.57 -36.08
CA THR A 430 4.61 11.35 -35.83
C THR A 430 5.96 11.71 -35.21
N VAL A 431 6.45 10.83 -34.33
CA VAL A 431 7.76 10.93 -33.68
C VAL A 431 8.42 9.57 -33.76
N SER A 432 9.64 9.54 -34.28
CA SER A 432 10.48 8.34 -34.25
C SER A 432 11.35 8.37 -33.01
N TYR A 433 11.25 7.33 -32.21
CA TYR A 433 11.94 7.15 -30.95
C TYR A 433 13.07 6.12 -31.09
N TYR A 434 14.16 6.33 -30.35
CA TYR A 434 15.36 5.50 -30.40
C TYR A 434 15.85 5.17 -28.98
N HIS A 435 16.27 3.92 -28.79
CA HIS A 435 16.83 3.38 -27.55
C HIS A 435 18.29 2.99 -27.79
N LEU A 436 19.19 3.38 -26.91
CA LEU A 436 20.63 3.05 -27.00
C LEU A 436 20.99 2.18 -25.81
N MET A 437 21.60 1.01 -26.03
CA MET A 437 21.97 0.13 -24.94
C MET A 437 23.43 -0.32 -25.02
N PHE A 438 24.06 -0.46 -23.86
CA PHE A 438 25.48 -0.74 -23.68
C PHE A 438 25.66 -2.00 -22.84
N ASP A 439 26.88 -2.36 -22.46
CA ASP A 439 27.13 -3.52 -21.56
C ASP A 439 26.66 -3.29 -20.11
N ARG A 440 26.37 -2.03 -19.77
CA ARG A 440 25.86 -1.57 -18.48
C ARG A 440 25.03 -0.33 -18.71
N HIS A 441 24.26 0.09 -17.71
CA HIS A 441 23.58 1.37 -17.81
C HIS A 441 24.59 2.53 -17.82
N GLU A 442 24.56 3.34 -18.89
CA GLU A 442 25.48 4.46 -19.11
C GLU A 442 24.73 5.81 -19.16
N VAL A 443 25.42 6.87 -18.73
CA VAL A 443 24.97 8.25 -18.95
C VAL A 443 25.60 8.79 -20.22
N VAL A 444 24.77 9.11 -21.21
CA VAL A 444 25.20 9.53 -22.56
C VAL A 444 24.89 11.00 -22.81
N SER A 445 25.67 11.63 -23.68
CA SER A 445 25.43 13.03 -24.07
C SER A 445 24.70 13.09 -25.42
N ALA A 446 23.50 13.66 -25.41
CA ALA A 446 22.76 14.04 -26.61
C ALA A 446 22.62 15.56 -26.68
N ASP A 447 23.13 16.18 -27.74
CA ASP A 447 23.08 17.63 -27.92
C ASP A 447 23.63 18.43 -26.74
N GLY A 448 24.72 17.95 -26.14
CA GLY A 448 25.35 18.60 -24.98
C GLY A 448 24.62 18.40 -23.67
N VAL A 449 23.51 17.65 -23.65
CA VAL A 449 22.77 17.28 -22.45
C VAL A 449 23.08 15.85 -22.07
N TRP A 450 23.37 15.63 -20.79
CA TRP A 450 23.55 14.30 -20.23
C TRP A 450 22.19 13.69 -19.88
N SER A 451 21.96 12.47 -20.33
CA SER A 451 20.75 11.71 -20.04
C SER A 451 21.02 10.21 -20.05
N GLU A 452 20.01 9.48 -19.61
CA GLU A 452 20.00 8.03 -19.50
C GLU A 452 20.16 7.31 -20.86
N SER A 453 20.87 6.17 -20.87
CA SER A 453 20.76 5.17 -21.94
C SER A 453 19.68 4.15 -21.59
N PHE A 454 19.23 3.32 -22.53
CA PHE A 454 18.15 2.38 -22.23
C PHE A 454 18.54 1.37 -21.14
N HIS A 455 17.72 1.31 -20.09
CA HIS A 455 17.79 0.30 -19.05
C HIS A 455 16.67 -0.74 -19.28
N PRO A 456 17.00 -2.02 -19.48
CA PRO A 456 16.06 -3.09 -19.75
C PRO A 456 15.46 -3.67 -18.46
N GLY A 457 15.19 -2.85 -17.43
CA GLY A 457 14.53 -3.35 -16.21
C GLY A 457 13.21 -4.07 -16.55
N ALA A 458 12.58 -4.77 -15.60
CA ALA A 458 11.36 -5.53 -15.83
C ALA A 458 10.32 -4.75 -16.67
N GLU A 459 10.15 -3.47 -16.35
CA GLU A 459 9.27 -2.54 -17.06
C GLU A 459 9.80 -2.10 -18.44
N GLY A 460 11.10 -1.81 -18.59
CA GLY A 460 11.68 -1.28 -19.83
C GLY A 460 11.59 -2.25 -21.02
N LEU A 461 11.65 -3.56 -20.76
CA LEU A 461 11.49 -4.60 -21.79
C LEU A 461 10.05 -4.69 -22.30
N GLY A 462 9.05 -4.49 -21.44
CA GLY A 462 7.63 -4.48 -21.78
C GLY A 462 7.27 -3.41 -22.83
N LEU A 463 8.03 -2.31 -22.87
CA LEU A 463 7.76 -1.15 -23.72
C LEU A 463 8.30 -1.25 -25.15
N LEU A 464 9.11 -2.27 -25.47
CA LEU A 464 9.68 -2.45 -26.82
C LEU A 464 8.72 -3.22 -27.74
N ASP A 465 8.53 -2.77 -28.98
CA ASP A 465 7.80 -3.54 -29.98
C ASP A 465 8.48 -4.91 -30.23
N PRO A 466 7.73 -5.96 -30.63
CA PRO A 466 8.26 -7.31 -30.72
C PRO A 466 9.53 -7.45 -31.58
N ARG A 467 9.65 -6.71 -32.68
CA ARG A 467 10.84 -6.78 -33.55
C ARG A 467 12.04 -6.12 -32.91
N THR A 468 11.82 -4.98 -32.26
CA THR A 468 12.84 -4.26 -31.50
C THR A 468 13.32 -5.09 -30.30
N ARG A 469 12.38 -5.72 -29.58
CA ARG A 469 12.66 -6.62 -28.44
C ARG A 469 13.41 -7.89 -28.85
N ASP A 470 13.04 -8.51 -29.96
CA ASP A 470 13.78 -9.66 -30.49
C ASP A 470 15.23 -9.30 -30.88
N GLY A 471 15.41 -8.12 -31.49
CA GLY A 471 16.73 -7.57 -31.76
C GLY A 471 17.54 -7.32 -30.49
N LEU A 472 16.87 -6.88 -29.41
CA LEU A 472 17.50 -6.70 -28.11
C LEU A 472 17.93 -8.04 -27.51
N PHE A 473 17.05 -9.03 -27.49
CA PHE A 473 17.39 -10.35 -26.95
C PHE A 473 18.43 -11.10 -27.79
N ALA A 474 18.52 -10.82 -29.09
CA ALA A 474 19.61 -11.33 -29.92
C ALA A 474 20.97 -10.75 -29.48
N ALA A 475 21.00 -9.49 -29.04
CA ALA A 475 22.19 -8.84 -28.51
C ALA A 475 22.49 -9.23 -27.04
N PHE A 476 21.44 -9.43 -26.24
CA PHE A 476 21.51 -9.77 -24.81
C PHE A 476 20.57 -10.94 -24.46
N PRO A 477 20.99 -12.19 -24.69
CA PRO A 477 20.11 -13.35 -24.50
C PRO A 477 19.67 -13.59 -23.06
N ALA A 478 20.49 -13.20 -22.07
CA ALA A 478 20.21 -13.41 -20.65
C ALA A 478 18.95 -12.66 -20.17
N LEU A 479 18.63 -11.53 -20.80
CA LEU A 479 17.46 -10.71 -20.45
C LEU A 479 16.12 -11.39 -20.74
N ARG A 480 16.11 -12.48 -21.52
CA ARG A 480 14.89 -13.29 -21.72
C ARG A 480 14.47 -14.04 -20.47
N ALA A 481 15.43 -14.40 -19.62
CA ALA A 481 15.19 -15.20 -18.44
C ALA A 481 15.10 -14.30 -17.19
N ASP A 482 15.94 -13.28 -17.11
CA ASP A 482 16.02 -12.40 -15.96
C ASP A 482 16.52 -11.01 -16.38
N PRO A 483 15.65 -9.99 -16.37
CA PRO A 483 16.01 -8.60 -16.67
C PRO A 483 17.00 -7.98 -15.67
N SER A 484 17.00 -8.43 -14.41
CA SER A 484 17.84 -7.88 -13.33
C SER A 484 19.34 -8.10 -13.57
N VAL A 485 19.70 -9.08 -14.40
CA VAL A 485 21.08 -9.41 -14.78
C VAL A 485 21.82 -8.22 -15.43
N TYR A 486 21.09 -7.23 -15.94
CA TYR A 486 21.71 -6.02 -16.49
C TYR A 486 22.35 -5.10 -15.43
N GLY A 487 21.93 -5.21 -14.16
CA GLY A 487 22.41 -4.42 -13.04
C GLY A 487 21.59 -3.15 -12.79
N ASP A 488 22.09 -2.31 -11.87
CA ASP A 488 21.39 -1.13 -11.39
C ASP A 488 21.49 0.08 -12.34
N THR A 489 20.67 1.10 -12.07
CA THR A 489 20.76 2.36 -12.77
C THR A 489 22.05 3.13 -12.45
N ALA A 490 22.57 3.92 -13.41
CA ALA A 490 23.85 4.60 -13.28
C ALA A 490 23.85 5.71 -12.20
N ARG A 491 22.68 6.22 -11.83
CA ARG A 491 22.44 7.27 -10.82
C ARG A 491 21.06 7.07 -10.23
N THR A 492 20.85 7.56 -9.01
CA THR A 492 19.54 7.65 -8.37
C THR A 492 18.54 8.41 -9.24
N VAL A 493 17.37 7.82 -9.44
CA VAL A 493 16.25 8.41 -10.17
C VAL A 493 15.32 9.07 -9.16
N LEU A 494 15.01 10.36 -9.38
CA LEU A 494 14.11 11.10 -8.50
C LEU A 494 12.65 10.82 -8.83
N LYS A 495 11.86 10.71 -7.77
CA LYS A 495 10.39 10.61 -7.78
C LYS A 495 9.75 11.91 -8.25
N GLY A 496 8.49 11.85 -8.69
CA GLY A 496 7.76 13.01 -9.17
C GLY A 496 7.64 14.15 -8.13
N TRP A 497 7.47 13.81 -6.85
CA TRP A 497 7.43 14.78 -5.76
C TRP A 497 8.82 15.30 -5.36
N GLU A 498 9.86 14.46 -5.41
CA GLU A 498 11.25 14.87 -5.20
C GLU A 498 11.71 15.86 -6.27
N ALA A 499 11.36 15.60 -7.53
CA ALA A 499 11.62 16.51 -8.65
C ALA A 499 10.91 17.88 -8.48
N LYS A 500 9.77 17.93 -7.78
CA LYS A 500 9.09 19.20 -7.46
C LYS A 500 9.92 20.05 -6.49
N ILE A 501 10.65 19.43 -5.55
CA ILE A 501 11.52 20.14 -4.61
C ILE A 501 12.62 20.90 -5.38
N LEU A 502 13.23 20.25 -6.38
CA LEU A 502 14.23 20.88 -7.26
C LEU A 502 13.70 22.06 -8.10
N ARG A 503 12.38 22.16 -8.30
CA ARG A 503 11.74 23.26 -9.03
C ARG A 503 11.29 24.42 -8.14
N ALA A 504 11.22 24.19 -6.82
CA ALA A 504 10.81 25.18 -5.83
C ALA A 504 12.00 25.97 -5.27
N ALA A 505 13.22 25.44 -5.40
CA ALA A 505 14.49 26.15 -5.22
C ALA A 505 14.78 27.09 -6.41
#